data_AF-R9JEZ6-F1
#
_entry.id   AF-R9JEZ6-F1
#
_cell.length_a   1.000
_cell.length_b   1.000
_cell.length_c   1.000
_cell.angle_alpha   90.00
_cell.angle_beta   90.00
_cell.angle_gamma   90.00
#
_symmetry.space_group_name_H-M   'P 1'
#
loop_
_entity.id
_entity.type
_entity.pdbx_description
1 polymer ?
#
loop_
_entity_poly.entity_id
_entity_poly.type
_entity_poly.pdbx_seq_one_letter_code
_entity_poly.pdbx_strand_id
1 'polypeptide(L)'
;MDYGIKEDWDCGHPIAYRGEEPLANVDYPRYFAKIEELRHIYGGRIAIKAGLEFGMQMHTIPQYRALVEKYPLDFIILSVHQVEDQEFWTQDFQRNRSQQEYNERYYGEMFDLVKSCKDYSVLGHMDLIVRYDEKGVYPFEKIEEVVSEILKTVIADGKGIELNTSYRRYGLKDTTPSMDILKRYWQLGGEISCFGFV
;
A
#
# COMPACT_ATOMS: atom_id res chain seq x y z
N MET A 1 6.17 -1.27 10.55
CA MET A 1 6.06 -0.51 9.29
C MET A 1 6.92 0.71 9.46
N ASP A 2 7.99 0.77 8.71
CA ASP A 2 8.90 1.90 8.71
C ASP A 2 8.77 2.51 7.31
N TYR A 3 8.32 3.75 7.28
CA TYR A 3 7.84 4.44 6.10
C TYR A 3 8.89 5.47 5.67
N GLY A 4 9.36 5.31 4.43
CA GLY A 4 10.30 6.15 3.70
C GLY A 4 10.83 5.40 2.47
N ILE A 5 11.45 6.09 1.50
CA ILE A 5 12.22 5.42 0.44
C ILE A 5 13.46 4.84 1.11
N LYS A 6 13.60 3.51 1.06
CA LYS A 6 14.75 2.81 1.65
C LYS A 6 15.68 2.32 0.57
N GLU A 7 16.93 2.13 0.97
CA GLU A 7 17.98 1.60 0.13
C GLU A 7 17.91 0.08 0.07
N ASP A 8 18.27 -0.49 -1.07
CA ASP A 8 18.51 -1.92 -1.16
C ASP A 8 19.84 -2.29 -0.47
N TRP A 9 19.95 -3.53 0.00
CA TRP A 9 21.14 -4.00 0.73
C TRP A 9 22.43 -3.99 -0.10
N ASP A 10 22.30 -3.92 -1.42
CA ASP A 10 23.40 -3.82 -2.39
C ASP A 10 23.64 -2.38 -2.90
N CYS A 11 23.18 -1.35 -2.19
CA CYS A 11 23.34 0.08 -2.54
C CYS A 11 24.80 0.58 -2.61
N GLY A 12 25.80 -0.26 -2.29
CA GLY A 12 27.21 0.07 -2.42
C GLY A 12 27.78 0.96 -1.31
N HIS A 13 26.98 1.29 -0.30
CA HIS A 13 27.42 2.01 0.91
C HIS A 13 26.79 1.41 2.17
N PRO A 14 27.31 1.74 3.37
CA PRO A 14 26.71 1.25 4.61
C PRO A 14 25.24 1.67 4.75
N ILE A 15 24.39 0.73 5.16
CA ILE A 15 23.00 0.98 5.50
C ILE A 15 22.92 1.78 6.80
N ALA A 16 22.07 2.81 6.83
CA ALA A 16 21.76 3.56 8.04
C ALA A 16 20.82 2.76 8.96
N TYR A 17 20.90 2.99 10.26
CA TYR A 17 20.09 2.28 11.25
C TYR A 17 19.35 3.26 12.16
N ARG A 18 18.12 2.90 12.52
CA ARG A 18 17.36 3.53 13.61
C ARG A 18 17.36 2.56 14.80
N GLY A 19 18.33 2.73 15.70
CA GLY A 19 18.58 1.75 16.76
C GLY A 19 19.09 0.44 16.14
N GLU A 20 18.36 -0.65 16.35
CA GLU A 20 18.68 -1.96 15.74
C GLU A 20 17.96 -2.20 14.40
N GLU A 21 17.06 -1.29 13.99
CA GLU A 21 16.30 -1.43 12.75
C GLU A 21 17.09 -0.85 11.56
N PRO A 22 17.39 -1.64 10.52
CA PRO A 22 18.01 -1.11 9.31
C PRO A 22 16.99 -0.26 8.53
N LEU A 23 17.44 0.91 8.08
CA LEU A 23 16.71 1.75 7.13
C LEU A 23 16.96 1.24 5.70
N ALA A 24 16.64 -0.03 5.47
CA ALA A 24 16.80 -0.73 4.21
C ALA A 24 15.50 -1.40 3.76
N ASN A 25 15.38 -1.63 2.46
CA ASN A 25 14.36 -2.50 1.89
C ASN A 25 14.54 -3.95 2.35
N VAL A 26 13.65 -4.81 1.91
CA VAL A 26 13.74 -6.26 2.13
C VAL A 26 15.07 -6.77 1.59
N ASP A 27 15.77 -7.61 2.37
CA ASP A 27 16.86 -8.45 1.84
C ASP A 27 16.23 -9.53 0.95
N TYR A 28 16.04 -9.21 -0.33
CA TYR A 28 15.30 -10.07 -1.24
C TYR A 28 15.92 -11.46 -1.40
N PRO A 29 17.25 -11.64 -1.61
CA PRO A 29 17.85 -12.96 -1.67
C PRO A 29 17.54 -13.80 -0.42
N ARG A 30 17.69 -13.22 0.78
CA ARG A 30 17.38 -13.92 2.03
C ARG A 30 15.89 -14.21 2.17
N TYR A 31 15.03 -13.27 1.81
CA TYR A 31 13.57 -13.42 1.83
C TYR A 31 13.12 -14.59 0.96
N PHE A 32 13.55 -14.64 -0.31
CA PHE A 32 13.18 -15.71 -1.23
C PHE A 32 13.76 -17.06 -0.83
N ALA A 33 15.02 -17.11 -0.37
CA ALA A 33 15.60 -18.33 0.16
C ALA A 33 14.78 -18.89 1.34
N LYS A 34 14.30 -18.00 2.22
CA LYS A 34 13.46 -18.41 3.34
C LYS A 34 12.08 -18.89 2.90
N ILE A 35 11.46 -18.24 1.92
CA ILE A 35 10.19 -18.68 1.35
C ILE A 35 10.32 -20.09 0.76
N GLU A 36 11.38 -20.37 -0.01
CA GLU A 36 11.62 -21.69 -0.59
C GLU A 36 11.86 -22.78 0.47
N GLU A 37 12.63 -22.46 1.52
CA GLU A 37 12.80 -23.34 2.68
C GLU A 37 11.45 -23.68 3.32
N LEU A 38 10.60 -22.67 3.57
CA LEU A 38 9.30 -22.87 4.19
C LEU A 38 8.34 -23.65 3.27
N ARG A 39 8.36 -23.40 1.97
CA ARG A 39 7.62 -24.19 0.97
C ARG A 39 8.02 -25.66 1.02
N HIS A 40 9.30 -25.97 1.15
CA HIS A 40 9.78 -27.34 1.28
C HIS A 40 9.27 -28.00 2.56
N ILE A 41 9.35 -27.31 3.71
CA ILE A 41 8.94 -27.85 5.01
C ILE A 41 7.42 -28.05 5.11
N TYR A 42 6.63 -27.11 4.56
CA TYR A 42 5.20 -27.01 4.82
C TYR A 42 4.29 -27.18 3.60
N GLY A 43 4.83 -27.34 2.38
CA GLY A 43 4.05 -27.30 1.13
C GLY A 43 2.96 -28.36 1.01
N GLY A 44 3.06 -29.48 1.74
CA GLY A 44 1.99 -30.48 1.82
C GLY A 44 0.87 -30.14 2.81
N ARG A 45 0.97 -29.04 3.56
CA ARG A 45 0.03 -28.64 4.62
C ARG A 45 -0.62 -27.28 4.33
N ILE A 46 0.19 -26.32 3.89
CA ILE A 46 -0.25 -24.96 3.56
C ILE A 46 0.48 -24.47 2.32
N ALA A 47 -0.24 -23.74 1.46
CA ALA A 47 0.37 -23.04 0.34
C ALA A 47 1.06 -21.77 0.85
N ILE A 48 2.35 -21.62 0.56
CA ILE A 48 3.13 -20.44 0.93
C ILE A 48 3.45 -19.64 -0.33
N LYS A 49 3.11 -18.36 -0.31
CA LYS A 49 3.25 -17.41 -1.42
C LYS A 49 4.30 -16.36 -1.09
N ALA A 50 5.12 -16.01 -2.08
CA ALA A 50 6.04 -14.88 -1.99
C ALA A 50 5.27 -13.62 -2.38
N GLY A 51 5.15 -12.67 -1.46
CA GLY A 51 4.48 -11.42 -1.75
C GLY A 51 5.11 -10.24 -1.04
N LEU A 52 4.92 -9.07 -1.63
CA LEU A 52 5.45 -7.80 -1.13
C LEU A 52 4.35 -6.75 -1.13
N GLU A 53 4.45 -5.83 -0.17
CA GLU A 53 3.70 -4.58 -0.20
C GLU A 53 4.62 -3.49 -0.72
N PHE A 54 4.19 -2.82 -1.78
CA PHE A 54 4.89 -1.72 -2.41
C PHE A 54 4.29 -0.40 -1.95
N GLY A 55 5.04 0.33 -1.13
CA GLY A 55 4.75 1.74 -0.84
C GLY A 55 5.16 2.58 -2.05
N MET A 56 4.21 2.83 -2.95
CA MET A 56 4.50 3.45 -4.25
C MET A 56 4.18 4.94 -4.28
N GLN A 57 4.99 5.65 -5.06
CA GLN A 57 4.71 6.98 -5.62
C GLN A 57 4.96 6.94 -7.13
N MET A 58 4.40 7.88 -7.88
CA MET A 58 4.50 7.92 -9.34
C MET A 58 5.94 7.85 -9.85
N HIS A 59 6.86 8.55 -9.21
CA HIS A 59 8.28 8.56 -9.59
C HIS A 59 9.03 7.27 -9.23
N THR A 60 8.43 6.38 -8.42
CA THR A 60 9.03 5.10 -8.00
C THR A 60 8.61 3.91 -8.88
N ILE A 61 7.69 4.11 -9.84
CA ILE A 61 7.19 3.05 -10.72
C ILE A 61 8.34 2.28 -11.43
N PRO A 62 9.35 2.95 -12.03
CA PRO A 62 10.45 2.24 -12.70
C PRO A 62 11.21 1.28 -11.78
N GLN A 63 11.44 1.67 -10.52
CA GLN A 63 12.16 0.88 -9.52
C GLN A 63 11.37 -0.37 -9.16
N TYR A 64 10.06 -0.22 -8.91
CA TYR A 64 9.20 -1.37 -8.60
C TYR A 64 9.02 -2.30 -9.79
N ARG A 65 8.94 -1.80 -11.03
CA ARG A 65 8.93 -2.66 -12.23
C ARG A 65 10.18 -3.52 -12.35
N ALA A 66 11.35 -2.92 -12.16
CA ALA A 66 12.61 -3.67 -12.16
C ALA A 66 12.63 -4.76 -11.08
N LEU A 67 12.02 -4.50 -9.91
CA LEU A 67 11.90 -5.49 -8.84
C LEU A 67 10.98 -6.66 -9.22
N VAL A 68 9.83 -6.38 -9.84
CA VAL A 68 8.90 -7.42 -10.33
C VAL A 68 9.55 -8.28 -11.42
N GLU A 69 10.36 -7.69 -12.29
CA GLU A 69 11.12 -8.43 -13.32
C GLU A 69 12.22 -9.31 -12.71
N LYS A 70 12.85 -8.86 -11.62
CA LYS A 70 13.97 -9.55 -10.97
C LYS A 70 13.54 -10.73 -10.10
N TYR A 71 12.34 -10.68 -9.50
CA TYR A 71 11.92 -11.66 -8.49
C TYR A 71 10.53 -12.27 -8.75
N PRO A 72 10.36 -13.60 -8.54
CA PRO A 72 9.11 -14.30 -8.83
C PRO A 72 8.07 -14.08 -7.71
N LEU A 73 7.43 -12.91 -7.71
CA LEU A 73 6.36 -12.58 -6.76
C LEU A 73 5.03 -13.23 -7.16
N ASP A 74 4.37 -13.88 -6.21
CA ASP A 74 3.03 -14.45 -6.38
C ASP A 74 1.92 -13.42 -6.13
N PHE A 75 2.18 -12.42 -5.28
CA PHE A 75 1.17 -11.48 -4.82
C PHE A 75 1.78 -10.12 -4.45
N ILE A 76 1.20 -9.03 -4.93
CA ILE A 76 1.71 -7.69 -4.69
C ILE A 76 0.57 -6.79 -4.22
N ILE A 77 0.80 -6.10 -3.11
CA ILE A 77 -0.10 -5.05 -2.62
C ILE A 77 0.49 -3.70 -3.06
N LEU A 78 -0.27 -2.89 -3.80
CA LEU A 78 0.09 -1.50 -4.07
C LEU A 78 -0.49 -0.65 -2.95
N SER A 79 0.35 0.08 -2.22
CA SER A 79 -0.06 0.96 -1.13
C SER A 79 0.52 2.36 -1.31
N VAL A 80 -0.19 3.37 -0.80
CA VAL A 80 0.32 4.75 -0.73
C VAL A 80 0.61 5.08 0.73
N HIS A 81 1.88 5.20 1.07
CA HIS A 81 2.35 5.47 2.45
C HIS A 81 2.81 6.91 2.68
N GLN A 82 3.19 7.57 1.58
CA GLN A 82 3.66 8.94 1.54
C GLN A 82 3.33 9.53 0.17
N VAL A 83 3.34 10.85 0.07
CA VAL A 83 3.18 11.58 -1.19
C VAL A 83 4.18 12.73 -1.19
N GLU A 84 4.81 12.99 -2.34
CA GLU A 84 5.84 14.03 -2.50
C GLU A 84 7.05 13.80 -1.58
N ASP A 85 7.37 12.53 -1.30
CA ASP A 85 8.40 12.12 -0.33
C ASP A 85 8.16 12.64 1.10
N GLN A 86 6.89 12.95 1.41
CA GLN A 86 6.45 13.40 2.72
C GLN A 86 5.58 12.33 3.38
N GLU A 87 6.02 11.89 4.56
CA GLU A 87 5.37 10.85 5.34
C GLU A 87 4.10 11.33 6.04
N PHE A 88 3.08 10.46 6.11
CA PHE A 88 1.84 10.79 6.81
C PHE A 88 2.03 10.73 8.33
N TRP A 89 2.81 9.77 8.82
CA TRP A 89 2.96 9.54 10.26
C TRP A 89 3.79 10.61 10.97
N THR A 90 4.72 11.26 10.26
CA THR A 90 5.49 12.41 10.78
C THR A 90 4.73 13.73 10.70
N GLN A 91 3.53 13.71 10.10
CA GLN A 91 2.74 14.90 9.74
C GLN A 91 3.40 15.79 8.68
N ASP A 92 4.48 15.37 8.02
CA ASP A 92 5.18 16.24 7.07
C ASP A 92 4.36 16.51 5.81
N PHE A 93 3.58 15.53 5.35
CA PHE A 93 2.68 15.71 4.21
C PHE A 93 1.52 16.67 4.53
N GLN A 94 0.97 16.55 5.73
CA GLN A 94 -0.18 17.33 6.19
C GLN A 94 0.20 18.77 6.57
N ARG A 95 1.47 19.01 6.92
CA ARG A 95 1.98 20.30 7.39
C ARG A 95 1.71 21.41 6.38
N ASN A 96 1.18 22.53 6.87
CA ASN A 96 0.83 23.70 6.06
C ASN A 96 -0.23 23.46 4.98
N ARG A 97 -0.96 22.34 5.03
CA ARG A 97 -2.10 22.04 4.15
C ARG A 97 -3.42 22.06 4.93
N SER A 98 -4.49 22.49 4.27
CA SER A 98 -5.86 22.26 4.72
C SER A 98 -6.19 20.77 4.68
N GLN A 99 -7.23 20.35 5.41
CA GLN A 99 -7.68 18.95 5.39
C GLN A 99 -8.04 18.47 3.99
N GLN A 100 -8.66 19.37 3.22
CA GLN A 100 -9.03 19.14 1.85
C GLN A 100 -7.81 18.87 0.96
N GLU A 101 -6.80 19.75 1.01
CA GLU A 101 -5.64 19.67 0.14
C GLU A 101 -4.88 18.34 0.30
N TYR A 102 -4.61 17.87 1.52
CA TYR A 102 -3.87 16.61 1.68
C TYR A 102 -4.72 15.38 1.38
N ASN A 103 -6.02 15.37 1.68
CA ASN A 103 -6.90 14.25 1.33
C ASN A 103 -7.05 14.14 -0.20
N GLU A 104 -7.36 15.24 -0.88
CA GLU A 104 -7.50 15.26 -2.35
C GLU A 104 -6.18 14.89 -3.04
N ARG A 105 -5.03 15.37 -2.53
CA ARG A 105 -3.72 15.02 -3.09
C ARG A 105 -3.37 13.55 -2.88
N TYR A 106 -3.71 12.97 -1.73
CA TYR A 106 -3.53 11.54 -1.44
C TYR A 106 -4.30 10.66 -2.44
N TYR A 107 -5.59 10.93 -2.63
CA TYR A 107 -6.39 10.18 -3.61
C TYR A 107 -5.96 10.48 -5.06
N GLY A 108 -5.47 11.69 -5.35
CA GLY A 108 -4.88 12.03 -6.64
C GLY A 108 -3.64 11.19 -6.97
N GLU A 109 -2.71 11.04 -6.02
CA GLU A 109 -1.53 10.16 -6.20
C GLU A 109 -1.96 8.71 -6.46
N MET A 110 -2.92 8.23 -5.68
CA MET A 110 -3.46 6.87 -5.85
C MET A 110 -4.11 6.67 -7.22
N PHE A 111 -4.85 7.66 -7.71
CA PHE A 111 -5.45 7.64 -9.04
C PHE A 111 -4.40 7.57 -10.15
N ASP A 112 -3.36 8.39 -10.07
CA ASP A 112 -2.28 8.39 -11.05
C ASP A 112 -1.52 7.05 -11.05
N LEU A 113 -1.30 6.47 -9.86
CA LEU A 113 -0.66 5.18 -9.68
C LEU A 113 -1.46 4.04 -10.32
N VAL A 114 -2.75 3.90 -10.01
CA VAL A 114 -3.57 2.80 -10.56
C VAL A 114 -3.73 2.91 -12.08
N LYS A 115 -3.64 4.11 -12.65
CA LYS A 115 -3.65 4.29 -14.10
C LYS A 115 -2.32 3.89 -14.75
N SER A 116 -1.20 4.09 -14.07
CA SER A 116 0.13 4.02 -14.67
C SER A 116 0.89 2.72 -14.36
N CYS A 117 0.57 2.06 -13.25
CA CYS A 117 1.15 0.80 -12.82
C CYS A 117 0.09 -0.31 -12.84
N LYS A 118 0.39 -1.47 -13.44
CA LYS A 118 -0.51 -2.64 -13.46
C LYS A 118 0.11 -3.88 -12.82
N ASP A 119 1.35 -3.74 -12.35
CA ASP A 119 2.24 -4.77 -11.82
C ASP A 119 1.94 -5.03 -10.32
N TYR A 120 0.66 -5.12 -9.98
CA TYR A 120 0.17 -5.40 -8.63
C TYR A 120 -1.04 -6.35 -8.64
N SER A 121 -1.37 -6.95 -7.50
CA SER A 121 -2.51 -7.87 -7.35
C SER A 121 -3.74 -7.17 -6.76
N VAL A 122 -3.54 -6.40 -5.69
CA VAL A 122 -4.60 -5.64 -5.00
C VAL A 122 -4.12 -4.25 -4.59
N LEU A 123 -5.05 -3.31 -4.49
CA LEU A 123 -4.81 -1.99 -3.92
C LEU A 123 -5.00 -2.05 -2.39
N GLY A 124 -3.93 -1.77 -1.65
CA GLY A 124 -3.88 -1.77 -0.19
C GLY A 124 -4.64 -0.61 0.44
N HIS A 125 -5.07 -0.79 1.70
CA HIS A 125 -5.67 0.20 2.62
C HIS A 125 -5.83 1.62 2.06
N MET A 126 -6.84 1.78 1.18
CA MET A 126 -6.99 2.96 0.31
C MET A 126 -7.26 4.28 1.03
N ASP A 127 -7.43 4.25 2.35
CA ASP A 127 -7.73 5.40 3.19
C ASP A 127 -6.72 5.54 4.34
N LEU A 128 -5.49 5.02 4.17
CA LEU A 128 -4.46 5.04 5.21
C LEU A 128 -4.25 6.43 5.83
N ILE A 129 -4.40 7.50 5.05
CA ILE A 129 -4.28 8.88 5.53
C ILE A 129 -5.17 9.17 6.75
N VAL A 130 -6.33 8.51 6.86
CA VAL A 130 -7.26 8.63 8.01
C VAL A 130 -6.60 8.24 9.32
N ARG A 131 -5.63 7.32 9.31
CA ARG A 131 -4.87 6.92 10.50
C ARG A 131 -4.10 8.10 11.11
N TYR A 132 -3.68 9.04 10.26
CA TYR A 132 -2.79 10.14 10.63
C TYR A 132 -3.45 11.50 10.42
N ASP A 133 -4.77 11.56 10.25
CA ASP A 133 -5.50 12.82 10.11
C ASP A 133 -5.88 13.37 11.49
N GLU A 134 -5.12 14.35 11.98
CA GLU A 134 -5.39 15.02 13.27
C GLU A 134 -6.69 15.85 13.28
N LYS A 135 -7.25 16.17 12.11
CA LYS A 135 -8.54 16.87 11.97
C LYS A 135 -9.74 15.90 11.95
N GLY A 136 -9.48 14.59 12.04
CA GLY A 136 -10.49 13.55 12.06
C GLY A 136 -10.86 13.05 10.67
N VAL A 137 -11.99 12.34 10.56
CA VAL A 137 -12.42 11.71 9.31
C VAL A 137 -12.85 12.77 8.29
N TYR A 138 -12.23 12.78 7.12
CA TYR A 138 -12.65 13.63 6.00
C TYR A 138 -13.93 13.08 5.36
N PRO A 139 -14.94 13.92 5.05
CA PRO A 139 -16.22 13.43 4.52
C PRO A 139 -16.08 12.67 3.21
N PHE A 140 -16.70 11.48 3.13
CA PHE A 140 -16.64 10.62 1.95
C PHE A 140 -17.21 11.32 0.71
N GLU A 141 -18.26 12.13 0.85
CA GLU A 141 -18.91 12.84 -0.26
C GLU A 141 -17.96 13.80 -0.99
N LYS A 142 -16.89 14.24 -0.32
CA LYS A 142 -15.87 15.12 -0.92
C LYS A 142 -14.83 14.36 -1.74
N ILE A 143 -14.68 13.06 -1.52
CA ILE A 143 -13.72 12.19 -2.22
C ILE A 143 -14.40 11.12 -3.08
N GLU A 144 -15.74 11.02 -3.03
CA GLU A 144 -16.50 9.96 -3.68
C GLU A 144 -16.21 9.88 -5.18
N GLU A 145 -16.09 11.01 -5.85
CA GLU A 145 -15.81 11.05 -7.29
C GLU A 145 -14.45 10.43 -7.62
N VAL A 146 -13.36 10.92 -7.00
CA VAL A 146 -12.01 10.40 -7.25
C VAL A 146 -11.87 8.94 -6.80
N VAL A 147 -12.46 8.57 -5.66
CA VAL A 147 -12.49 7.18 -5.18
C VAL A 147 -13.24 6.29 -6.17
N SER A 148 -14.36 6.75 -6.72
CA SER A 148 -15.12 5.99 -7.72
C SER A 148 -14.28 5.72 -8.98
N GLU A 149 -13.51 6.70 -9.44
CA GLU A 149 -12.65 6.54 -10.61
C GLU A 149 -11.45 5.60 -10.34
N ILE A 150 -10.87 5.65 -9.13
CA ILE A 150 -9.86 4.68 -8.70
C ILE A 150 -10.45 3.26 -8.71
N LEU A 151 -11.60 3.05 -8.05
CA LEU A 151 -12.24 1.75 -7.94
C LEU A 151 -12.62 1.20 -9.32
N LYS A 152 -13.20 2.02 -10.22
CA LYS A 152 -13.49 1.60 -11.60
C LYS A 152 -12.23 1.17 -12.34
N THR A 153 -11.12 1.88 -12.17
CA THR A 153 -9.84 1.53 -12.80
C THR A 153 -9.35 0.18 -12.28
N VAL A 154 -9.30 0.00 -10.96
CA VAL A 154 -8.92 -1.26 -10.29
C VAL A 154 -9.77 -2.44 -10.78
N ILE A 155 -11.10 -2.26 -10.85
CA ILE A 155 -12.03 -3.29 -11.33
C ILE A 155 -11.76 -3.61 -12.81
N ALA A 156 -11.63 -2.59 -13.67
CA ALA A 156 -11.39 -2.78 -15.10
C ALA A 156 -10.08 -3.53 -15.39
N ASP A 157 -9.08 -3.38 -14.53
CA ASP A 157 -7.81 -4.10 -14.60
C ASP A 157 -7.87 -5.53 -14.04
N GLY A 158 -9.04 -5.99 -13.58
CA GLY A 158 -9.23 -7.29 -12.94
C GLY A 158 -8.54 -7.41 -11.58
N LYS A 159 -8.34 -6.28 -10.88
CA LYS A 159 -7.67 -6.21 -9.57
C LYS A 159 -8.70 -6.09 -8.44
N GLY A 160 -8.25 -6.38 -7.22
CA GLY A 160 -9.04 -6.22 -6.01
C GLY A 160 -8.59 -5.07 -5.12
N ILE A 161 -9.31 -4.91 -4.01
CA ILE A 161 -8.90 -4.04 -2.90
C ILE A 161 -8.64 -4.87 -1.63
N GLU A 162 -7.76 -4.37 -0.78
CA GLU A 162 -7.51 -4.94 0.55
C GLU A 162 -8.58 -4.46 1.54
N LEU A 163 -9.17 -5.40 2.29
CA LEU A 163 -9.83 -5.10 3.56
C LEU A 163 -8.83 -5.34 4.70
N ASN A 164 -8.23 -4.26 5.15
CA ASN A 164 -7.23 -4.25 6.20
C ASN A 164 -7.90 -4.17 7.58
N THR A 165 -7.59 -5.11 8.47
CA THR A 165 -8.20 -5.15 9.82
C THR A 165 -7.43 -4.38 10.88
N SER A 166 -6.36 -3.65 10.51
CA SER A 166 -5.52 -2.92 11.45
C SER A 166 -6.25 -1.77 12.15
N TYR A 167 -7.40 -1.32 11.62
CA TYR A 167 -8.23 -0.29 12.23
C TYR A 167 -8.47 -0.49 13.74
N ARG A 168 -8.59 -1.74 14.21
CA ARG A 168 -8.71 -2.10 15.63
C ARG A 168 -7.47 -1.73 16.45
N ARG A 169 -6.28 -2.04 15.92
CA ARG A 169 -4.98 -1.75 16.56
C ARG A 169 -4.75 -0.26 16.69
N TYR A 170 -5.23 0.53 15.74
CA TYR A 170 -5.04 1.97 15.68
C TYR A 170 -6.23 2.78 16.22
N GLY A 171 -7.24 2.12 16.80
CA GLY A 171 -8.38 2.78 17.43
C GLY A 171 -9.27 3.56 16.47
N LEU A 172 -9.26 3.21 15.18
CA LEU A 172 -10.13 3.84 14.19
C LEU A 172 -11.57 3.36 14.38
N LYS A 173 -12.52 4.27 14.11
CA LYS A 173 -13.96 4.01 14.31
C LYS A 173 -14.57 3.12 13.23
N ASP A 174 -13.93 3.04 12.08
CA ASP A 174 -14.41 2.30 10.91
C ASP A 174 -13.31 1.37 10.37
N THR A 175 -13.66 0.50 9.41
CA THR A 175 -12.70 -0.37 8.72
C THR A 175 -11.73 0.42 7.86
N THR A 176 -10.68 -0.25 7.36
CA THR A 176 -9.74 0.32 6.37
C THR A 176 -9.72 -0.59 5.14
N PRO A 177 -10.34 -0.21 4.00
CA PRO A 177 -11.02 1.06 3.77
C PRO A 177 -12.35 1.17 4.53
N SER A 178 -12.82 2.41 4.69
CA SER A 178 -14.11 2.73 5.31
C SER A 178 -15.27 1.96 4.69
N MET A 179 -16.34 1.78 5.44
CA MET A 179 -17.52 1.05 4.97
C MET A 179 -18.16 1.73 3.74
N ASP A 180 -18.04 3.04 3.59
CA ASP A 180 -18.58 3.75 2.44
C ASP A 180 -17.76 3.49 1.16
N ILE A 181 -16.43 3.40 1.27
CA ILE A 181 -15.58 2.95 0.16
C ILE A 181 -15.90 1.49 -0.21
N LEU A 182 -16.08 0.60 0.77
CA LEU A 182 -16.44 -0.80 0.52
C LEU A 182 -17.80 -0.93 -0.18
N LYS A 183 -18.83 -0.22 0.30
CA LYS A 183 -20.13 -0.18 -0.37
C LYS A 183 -20.00 0.34 -1.79
N ARG A 184 -19.21 1.39 -2.00
CA ARG A 184 -18.99 1.96 -3.32
C ARG A 184 -18.33 0.97 -4.27
N TYR A 185 -17.32 0.23 -3.80
CA TYR A 185 -16.66 -0.84 -4.56
C TYR A 185 -17.67 -1.90 -5.03
N TRP A 186 -18.55 -2.38 -4.14
CA TRP A 186 -19.58 -3.35 -4.51
C TRP A 186 -20.62 -2.78 -5.47
N GLN A 187 -21.06 -1.53 -5.28
CA GLN A 187 -21.99 -0.87 -6.21
C GLN A 187 -21.44 -0.72 -7.63
N LEU A 188 -20.12 -0.58 -7.75
CA LEU A 188 -19.42 -0.49 -9.03
C LEU A 188 -19.11 -1.88 -9.65
N GLY A 189 -19.53 -2.97 -9.02
CA GLY A 189 -19.33 -4.34 -9.50
C GLY A 189 -18.00 -4.98 -9.08
N GLY A 190 -17.36 -4.46 -8.03
CA GLY A 190 -16.16 -5.07 -7.46
C GLY A 190 -16.44 -6.39 -6.74
N GLU A 191 -15.66 -7.43 -7.05
CA GLU A 191 -15.84 -8.79 -6.49
C GLU A 191 -14.60 -9.31 -5.75
N ILE A 192 -13.43 -8.70 -5.96
CA ILE A 192 -12.15 -9.21 -5.48
C ILE A 192 -11.76 -8.45 -4.20
N SER A 193 -11.79 -9.15 -3.08
CA SER A 193 -11.30 -8.62 -1.80
C SER A 193 -10.25 -9.55 -1.19
N CYS A 194 -9.12 -8.97 -0.78
CA CYS A 194 -8.11 -9.66 0.03
C CYS A 194 -8.23 -9.22 1.48
N PHE A 195 -8.07 -10.13 2.43
CA PHE A 195 -8.07 -9.79 3.86
C PHE A 195 -6.63 -9.62 4.35
N GLY A 196 -6.32 -8.44 4.86
CA GLY A 196 -5.01 -8.10 5.43
C GLY A 196 -5.05 -7.98 6.95
N PHE A 197 -4.10 -8.61 7.64
CA PHE A 197 -3.89 -8.48 9.08
C PHE A 197 -2.54 -7.79 9.30
N VAL A 198 -2.54 -6.58 9.89
CA VAL A 198 -1.33 -5.77 10.15
C VAL A 198 -1.34 -5.20 11.56
#